data_AF-Q2I9L7-F1
#
_entry.id   AF-Q2I9L7-F1
#
_cell.length_a   1.000
_cell.length_b   1.000
_cell.length_c   1.000
_cell.angle_alpha   90.00
_cell.angle_beta   90.00
_cell.angle_gamma   90.00
#
_symmetry.space_group_name_H-M   'P 1'
#
loop_
_entity.id
_entity.type
_entity.pdbx_description
1 polymer ?
#
loop_
_entity_poly.entity_id
_entity_poly.type
_entity_poly.pdbx_seq_one_letter_code
_entity_poly.pdbx_strand_id
1 'polypeptide(L)' 'RISSAFFRLFRVMRLIKLLSRAEGVRTLLWTFIKSFQALPYVALLIVMLFFIYAVIGMQMFGKIAMVDGTQINRNNN' A
#
# COMPACT_ATOMS: atom_id res chain seq x y z
N ARG A 1 -15.79 -14.41 12.57
CA ARG A 1 -16.91 -14.20 11.62
C ARG A 1 -16.33 -13.67 10.31
N ILE A 2 -16.01 -14.55 9.35
CA ILE A 2 -15.55 -14.09 8.02
C ILE A 2 -16.78 -13.55 7.30
N SER A 3 -16.81 -12.25 7.02
CA SER A 3 -17.98 -11.57 6.50
C SER A 3 -18.25 -12.00 5.05
N SER A 4 -19.51 -12.26 4.72
CA SER A 4 -19.98 -12.55 3.36
C SER A 4 -19.62 -11.45 2.35
N ALA A 5 -19.29 -10.25 2.82
CA ALA A 5 -18.75 -9.17 2.01
C ALA A 5 -17.37 -9.48 1.39
N PHE A 6 -16.47 -10.15 2.13
CA PHE A 6 -15.15 -10.53 1.62
C PHE A 6 -15.26 -11.53 0.45
N PHE A 7 -16.20 -12.48 0.52
CA PHE A 7 -16.48 -13.42 -0.57
C PHE A 7 -17.04 -12.76 -1.84
N ARG A 8 -17.66 -11.57 -1.75
CA ARG A 8 -18.07 -10.80 -2.94
C ARG A 8 -16.87 -10.24 -3.70
N LEU A 9 -15.76 -9.95 -3.02
CA LEU A 9 -14.51 -9.48 -3.65
C LEU A 9 -13.92 -10.51 -4.62
N PHE A 10 -14.06 -11.81 -4.33
CA PHE A 10 -13.64 -12.89 -5.22
C PHE A 10 -14.33 -12.84 -6.59
N ARG A 11 -15.59 -12.40 -6.65
CA ARG A 11 -16.30 -12.23 -7.92
C ARG A 11 -15.69 -11.10 -8.76
N VAL A 12 -15.08 -10.08 -8.15
CA VAL A 12 -14.41 -8.98 -8.85
C VAL A 12 -13.06 -9.42 -9.43
N MET A 13 -12.34 -10.33 -8.76
CA MET A 13 -11.07 -10.89 -9.25
C MET A 13 -11.20 -11.61 -10.61
N ARG A 14 -12.41 -12.03 -11.02
CA ARG A 14 -12.63 -12.58 -12.37
C ARG A 14 -12.31 -11.58 -13.49
N LEU A 15 -12.42 -10.28 -13.24
CA LEU A 15 -12.08 -9.24 -14.22
C LEU A 15 -10.57 -9.19 -14.49
N ILE A 16 -9.75 -9.51 -13.48
CA ILE A 16 -8.30 -9.66 -13.63
C ILE A 16 -7.97 -10.81 -14.59
N LYS A 17 -8.81 -11.86 -14.65
CA LYS A 17 -8.66 -12.95 -15.64
C LYS A 17 -8.97 -12.49 -17.08
N LEU A 18 -9.74 -11.42 -17.28
CA LEU A 18 -9.95 -10.87 -18.62
C LEU A 18 -8.69 -10.14 -19.13
N LEU A 19 -7.96 -9.47 -18.23
CA LEU A 19 -6.65 -8.87 -18.53
C LEU A 19 -5.61 -9.93 -18.93
N SER A 20 -5.76 -11.18 -18.50
CA SER A 20 -4.86 -12.27 -18.89
C SER A 20 -5.05 -12.75 -20.33
N ARG A 21 -6.17 -12.41 -20.99
CA ARG A 21 -6.40 -12.71 -22.41
C ARG A 21 -5.70 -11.72 -23.35
N ALA A 22 -5.39 -10.52 -22.87
CA ALA A 22 -4.64 -9.53 -23.63
C ALA A 22 -3.14 -9.78 -23.46
N GLU A 23 -2.52 -10.49 -24.40
CA GLU A 23 -1.11 -10.87 -24.35
C GLU A 23 -0.17 -9.67 -24.17
N GLY A 24 -0.44 -8.55 -24.84
CA GLY A 24 0.34 -7.31 -24.68
C GLY A 24 0.31 -6.76 -23.25
N VAL A 25 -0.87 -6.73 -22.62
CA VAL A 25 -1.02 -6.22 -21.24
C VAL A 25 -0.37 -7.19 -20.24
N ARG A 26 -0.49 -8.50 -20.45
CA ARG A 26 0.16 -9.52 -19.62
C ARG A 26 1.68 -9.39 -19.66
N THR A 27 2.27 -9.20 -20.84
CA THR A 27 3.71 -9.03 -21.00
C THR A 27 4.20 -7.76 -20.32
N LEU A 28 3.49 -6.63 -20.49
CA LEU A 28 3.80 -5.39 -19.80
C LEU A 28 3.76 -5.57 -18.28
N LEU A 29 2.66 -6.10 -17.73
CA LEU A 29 2.55 -6.34 -16.28
C LEU A 29 3.65 -7.27 -15.77
N TRP A 30 4.01 -8.30 -16.53
CA TRP A 30 5.11 -9.20 -16.17
C TRP A 30 6.46 -8.48 -16.14
N THR A 31 6.74 -7.63 -17.12
CA THR A 31 7.97 -6.82 -17.15
C THR A 31 8.03 -5.85 -15.97
N PHE A 32 6.92 -5.19 -15.63
CA PHE A 32 6.85 -4.31 -14.45
C PHE A 32 7.11 -5.08 -13.15
N ILE A 33 6.46 -6.23 -12.97
CA ILE A 33 6.67 -7.07 -11.77
C ILE A 33 8.14 -7.51 -11.67
N LYS A 34 8.76 -7.87 -12.80
CA LYS A 34 10.18 -8.21 -12.86
C LYS A 34 11.09 -7.03 -12.52
N SER A 35 10.75 -5.81 -12.96
CA SER A 35 11.49 -4.60 -12.60
C SER A 35 11.45 -4.31 -11.10
N PHE A 36 10.31 -4.51 -10.42
CA PHE A 36 10.24 -4.38 -8.96
C PHE A 36 11.09 -5.43 -8.24
N GLN A 37 11.12 -6.67 -8.72
CA GLN A 37 11.97 -7.73 -8.16
C GLN A 37 13.47 -7.45 -8.35
N ALA A 38 13.85 -6.68 -9.36
CA ALA A 38 15.24 -6.30 -9.61
C ALA A 38 15.74 -5.20 -8.66
N LEU A 39 14.84 -4.48 -7.98
CA LEU A 39 15.17 -3.30 -7.15
C LEU A 39 14.73 -3.44 -5.68
N PRO A 40 14.95 -4.58 -5.00
CA PRO A 40 14.48 -4.77 -3.62
C PRO A 40 15.21 -3.82 -2.65
N TYR A 41 16.49 -3.54 -2.89
CA TYR A 41 17.29 -2.66 -2.05
C TYR A 41 16.82 -1.20 -2.09
N VAL A 42 16.36 -0.71 -3.25
CA VAL A 42 15.83 0.65 -3.37
C VAL A 42 14.52 0.78 -2.58
N ALA A 43 13.62 -0.21 -2.71
CA ALA A 43 12.40 -0.26 -1.92
C ALA A 43 12.70 -0.34 -0.41
N LEU A 44 13.72 -1.12 -0.01
CA LEU A 44 14.17 -1.20 1.37
C LEU A 44 14.65 0.14 1.91
N LEU A 45 15.40 0.92 1.12
CA LEU A 45 15.85 2.25 1.51
C LEU A 45 14.68 3.22 1.73
N ILE A 46 13.67 3.17 0.85
CA ILE A 46 12.44 3.98 1.01
C ILE A 46 11.73 3.60 2.31
N VAL A 47 11.56 2.30 2.58
CA VAL A 47 10.94 1.81 3.82
C VAL A 47 11.76 2.23 5.04
N MET A 48 13.08 2.15 4.98
CA MET A 48 13.99 2.60 6.04
C MET A 48 13.81 4.08 6.34
N LEU A 49 13.69 4.91 5.31
CA LEU A 49 13.43 6.34 5.47
C LEU A 49 12.11 6.58 6.20
N PHE A 50 11.02 5.96 5.73
CA PHE A 50 9.73 6.06 6.43
C PHE A 50 9.82 5.58 7.88
N PHE A 51 10.56 4.51 8.14
CA PHE A 51 10.75 3.99 9.50
C PHE A 51 11.48 4.99 10.41
N ILE A 52 12.60 5.54 9.97
CA ILE A 52 13.38 6.52 10.75
C ILE A 52 12.53 7.77 11.04
N TYR A 53 11.89 8.33 10.02
CA TYR A 53 11.06 9.53 10.18
C TYR A 53 9.81 9.26 11.03
N ALA A 54 9.21 8.07 10.96
CA ALA A 54 8.10 7.70 11.83
C ALA A 54 8.53 7.61 13.30
N VAL A 55 9.68 6.99 13.60
CA VAL A 55 10.18 6.89 14.99
C VAL A 55 10.51 8.27 15.55
N ILE A 56 11.21 9.10 14.78
CA ILE A 56 11.51 10.48 15.16
C ILE A 56 10.21 11.27 15.35
N GLY A 57 9.26 11.16 14.41
CA GLY A 57 7.97 11.82 14.46
C GLY A 57 7.15 11.44 15.69
N MET A 58 7.11 10.15 16.06
CA MET A 58 6.43 9.70 17.28
C MET A 58 7.06 10.27 18.54
N GLN A 59 8.39 10.37 18.61
CA GLN A 59 9.08 10.94 19.78
C GLN A 59 8.88 12.45 19.89
N MET A 60 8.88 13.17 18.76
CA MET A 60 8.75 14.63 18.74
C MET A 60 7.29 15.10 18.82
N PHE A 61 6.38 14.43 18.13
CA PHE A 61 5.00 14.89 17.90
C PHE A 61 3.92 13.98 18.51
N GLY A 62 4.28 12.86 19.15
CA GLY A 62 3.31 11.89 19.69
C GLY A 62 2.48 12.37 20.89
N LYS A 63 2.75 13.57 21.43
CA LYS A 63 1.99 14.17 22.55
C LYS A 63 1.08 15.33 22.11
N ILE A 64 0.98 15.61 20.81
CA ILE A 64 0.08 16.66 20.32
C ILE A 64 -1.37 16.23 20.58
N ALA A 65 -2.17 17.12 21.16
CA ALA A 65 -3.58 16.86 21.39
C ALA A 65 -4.31 16.68 20.06
N MET A 66 -5.06 15.59 19.93
CA MET A 66 -5.90 15.33 18.75
C MET A 66 -7.18 16.15 18.89
N VAL A 67 -7.30 17.20 18.08
CA VAL A 67 -8.46 18.11 18.11
C VAL A 67 -9.19 18.03 16.77
N ASP A 68 -10.45 17.61 16.83
CA ASP A 68 -11.30 17.50 15.64
C ASP A 68 -11.49 18.88 14.99
N GLY A 69 -11.29 18.94 13.67
CA GLY A 69 -11.26 20.20 12.89
C GLY A 69 -9.85 20.76 12.66
N THR A 70 -8.82 20.20 13.29
CA THR A 70 -7.41 20.51 13.00
C THR A 70 -6.75 19.42 12.15
N GLN A 71 -5.54 19.69 11.65
CA GLN A 71 -4.79 18.74 10.83
C GLN A 71 -4.36 17.49 11.62
N ILE A 72 -4.20 17.61 12.94
CA ILE A 72 -3.88 16.50 13.83
C ILE A 72 -5.16 16.03 14.51
N ASN A 73 -5.66 14.87 14.07
CA ASN A 73 -6.94 14.32 14.50
C ASN A 73 -6.86 12.80 14.64
N ARG A 74 -7.96 12.13 15.00
CA ARG A 74 -8.00 10.68 15.23
C ARG A 74 -7.50 9.83 14.04
N ASN A 75 -7.62 10.33 12.81
CA ASN A 75 -7.21 9.62 11.60
C ASN A 75 -5.83 10.04 11.09
N ASN A 76 -5.28 11.15 11.60
CA ASN A 76 -4.01 11.73 11.19
C ASN A 76 -3.22 12.17 12.43
N ASN A 77 -2.57 11.20 13.09
CA ASN A 77 -1.73 11.39 14.27
C ASN A 77 -0.27 10.97 14.04
#